data_AF-A0A0Q7F2K9-F1
#
_entry.id   AF-A0A0Q7F2K9-F1
#
_cell.length_a   1.000
_cell.length_b   1.000
_cell.length_c   1.000
_cell.angle_alpha   90.00
_cell.angle_beta   90.00
_cell.angle_gamma   90.00
#
_symmetry.space_group_name_H-M   'P 1'
#
loop_
_entity.id
_entity.type
_entity.pdbx_description
1 polymer ?
#
loop_
_entity_poly.entity_id
_entity_poly.type
_entity_poly.pdbx_seq_one_letter_code
_entity_poly.pdbx_strand_id
1 'polypeptide(L)'
;MDSATKEKILAVTRSGTTVSEATGFFRVALGLHYLSGLMTKETLDFKKLDKEYNRFIYHAIGKGHSITSILQYMSGEKVIKVVDSPRFLRAFGEHCDGVPVDSIPFLLGLNLGVAKDLSGIDVRGPVADWIERQRILREEREGAA
;
A
#
# COMPACT_ATOMS: atom_id res chain seq x y z
N MET A 1 0.98 14.15 -6.83
CA MET A 1 1.09 14.72 -5.50
C MET A 1 2.21 15.75 -5.49
N ASP A 2 2.37 16.44 -4.37
CA ASP A 2 3.47 17.36 -4.13
C ASP A 2 4.84 16.66 -4.16
N SER A 3 5.90 17.44 -4.30
CA SER A 3 7.27 16.92 -4.43
C SER A 3 7.78 16.25 -3.16
N ALA A 4 7.35 16.70 -1.98
CA ALA A 4 7.82 16.12 -0.71
C ALA A 4 7.30 14.68 -0.55
N THR A 5 6.01 14.46 -0.84
CA THR A 5 5.41 13.12 -0.83
C THR A 5 6.08 12.17 -1.84
N LYS A 6 6.41 12.65 -3.05
CA LYS A 6 7.15 11.84 -4.02
C LYS A 6 8.51 11.43 -3.48
N GLU A 7 9.25 12.37 -2.90
CA GLU A 7 10.59 12.09 -2.37
C GLU A 7 10.55 11.10 -1.21
N LYS A 8 9.56 11.22 -0.31
CA LYS A 8 9.32 10.24 0.76
C LYS A 8 9.12 8.82 0.20
N ILE A 9 8.28 8.65 -0.81
CA ILE A 9 8.04 7.34 -1.46
C ILE A 9 9.31 6.83 -2.15
N LEU A 10 10.07 7.70 -2.81
CA LEU A 10 11.34 7.33 -3.44
C LEU A 10 12.40 6.96 -2.40
N ALA A 11 12.40 7.57 -1.22
CA ALA A 11 13.28 7.19 -0.11
C ALA A 11 12.98 5.76 0.38
N VAL A 12 11.70 5.42 0.57
CA VAL A 12 11.29 4.03 0.87
C VAL A 12 11.73 3.09 -0.25
N THR A 13 11.53 3.46 -1.51
CA THR A 13 11.92 2.66 -2.70
C THR A 13 13.42 2.34 -2.70
N ARG A 14 14.27 3.34 -2.41
CA ARG A 14 15.73 3.19 -2.38
C ARG A 14 16.25 2.37 -1.20
N SER A 15 15.42 2.08 -0.21
CA SER A 15 15.78 1.14 0.85
C SER A 15 15.78 -0.32 0.39
N GLY A 16 15.18 -0.62 -0.77
CA GLY A 16 15.27 -1.95 -1.38
C GLY A 16 16.68 -2.26 -1.89
N THR A 17 17.15 -3.48 -1.63
CA THR A 17 18.49 -3.97 -1.98
C THR A 17 18.55 -4.67 -3.33
N THR A 18 17.39 -4.99 -3.92
CA THR A 18 17.27 -5.56 -5.26
C THR A 18 16.22 -4.80 -6.07
N VAL A 19 16.27 -4.91 -7.40
CA VAL A 19 15.26 -4.28 -8.27
C VAL A 19 13.84 -4.75 -7.92
N SER A 20 13.68 -6.05 -7.64
CA SER A 20 12.39 -6.63 -7.24
C SER A 20 11.88 -6.05 -5.92
N GLU A 21 12.76 -5.94 -4.93
CA GLU A 21 12.43 -5.39 -3.62
C GLU A 21 12.11 -3.89 -3.71
N ALA A 22 12.95 -3.10 -4.38
CA ALA A 22 12.73 -1.68 -4.59
C ALA A 22 11.39 -1.43 -5.31
N THR A 23 11.09 -2.22 -6.35
CA THR A 23 9.81 -2.13 -7.06
C THR A 23 8.64 -2.49 -6.15
N GLY A 24 8.76 -3.55 -5.34
CA GLY A 24 7.75 -3.92 -4.35
C GLY A 24 7.51 -2.80 -3.33
N PHE A 25 8.57 -2.21 -2.79
CA PHE A 25 8.52 -1.13 -1.83
C PHE A 25 7.86 0.11 -2.41
N PHE A 26 8.21 0.48 -3.65
CA PHE A 26 7.56 1.57 -4.37
C PHE A 26 6.04 1.34 -4.49
N ARG A 27 5.63 0.16 -4.97
CA ARG A 27 4.22 -0.17 -5.19
C ARG A 27 3.43 -0.08 -3.89
N VAL A 28 3.93 -0.70 -2.82
CA VAL A 28 3.22 -0.75 -1.55
C VAL A 28 3.20 0.61 -0.86
N ALA A 29 4.32 1.35 -0.82
CA ALA A 29 4.34 2.68 -0.22
C ALA A 29 3.40 3.66 -0.93
N LEU A 30 3.41 3.67 -2.28
CA LEU A 30 2.53 4.51 -3.07
C LEU A 30 1.05 4.12 -2.88
N GLY A 31 0.75 2.83 -2.91
CA GLY A 31 -0.63 2.35 -2.79
C GLY A 31 -1.20 2.57 -1.39
N LEU A 32 -0.42 2.40 -0.32
CA LEU A 32 -0.84 2.77 1.04
C LEU A 32 -1.14 4.26 1.15
N HIS A 33 -0.27 5.12 0.60
CA HIS A 33 -0.51 6.56 0.55
C HIS A 33 -1.77 6.91 -0.26
N TYR A 34 -2.00 6.23 -1.40
CA TYR A 34 -3.23 6.39 -2.19
C TYR A 34 -4.48 6.03 -1.37
N LEU A 35 -4.51 4.85 -0.76
CA LEU A 35 -5.65 4.35 0.02
C LEU A 35 -5.93 5.23 1.24
N SER A 36 -4.88 5.66 1.96
CA SER A 36 -5.03 6.60 3.08
C SER A 36 -5.63 7.94 2.62
N GLY A 37 -5.28 8.41 1.43
CA GLY A 37 -5.84 9.63 0.85
C GLY A 37 -7.33 9.52 0.49
N LEU A 38 -7.84 8.31 0.21
CA LEU A 38 -9.26 8.08 -0.04
C LEU A 38 -10.12 8.27 1.20
N MET A 39 -9.55 7.99 2.38
CA MET A 39 -10.26 8.05 3.67
C MET A 39 -10.47 9.47 4.21
N THR A 40 -9.78 10.47 3.65
CA THR A 40 -9.68 11.82 4.25
C THR A 40 -10.43 12.91 3.48
N LYS A 41 -10.97 12.61 2.30
CA LYS A 41 -11.57 13.61 1.40
C LYS A 41 -13.06 13.33 1.18
N GLU A 42 -13.90 14.27 1.62
CA GLU A 42 -15.37 14.22 1.44
C GLU A 42 -15.79 14.25 -0.04
N THR A 43 -15.00 14.89 -0.91
CA THR A 43 -15.21 14.90 -2.35
C THR A 43 -13.92 14.58 -3.10
N LEU A 44 -13.95 13.51 -3.90
CA LEU A 44 -12.81 13.00 -4.66
C LEU A 44 -13.14 12.96 -6.15
N ASP A 45 -12.39 13.73 -6.95
CA ASP A 45 -12.29 13.48 -8.38
C ASP A 45 -11.26 12.37 -8.63
N PHE A 46 -11.74 11.13 -8.65
CA PHE A 46 -10.93 9.94 -8.88
C PHE A 46 -10.15 10.00 -10.19
N LYS A 47 -10.71 10.58 -11.27
CA LYS A 47 -10.01 10.67 -12.56
C LYS A 47 -8.79 11.57 -12.46
N LYS A 48 -8.93 12.71 -11.79
CA LYS A 48 -7.82 13.64 -11.56
C LYS A 48 -6.77 13.01 -10.65
N LEU A 49 -7.21 12.35 -9.57
CA LEU A 49 -6.33 11.67 -8.62
C LEU A 49 -5.53 10.56 -9.32
N ASP A 50 -6.20 9.64 -10.02
CA ASP A 50 -5.56 8.54 -10.75
C ASP A 50 -4.56 9.06 -11.77
N LYS A 51 -4.92 10.11 -12.52
CA LYS A 51 -4.01 10.72 -13.51
C LYS A 51 -2.74 11.27 -12.85
N GLU A 52 -2.87 11.85 -11.67
CA GLU A 52 -1.74 12.39 -10.92
C GLU A 52 -0.81 11.28 -10.40
N TYR A 53 -1.36 10.21 -9.86
CA TYR A 53 -0.59 9.03 -9.43
C TYR A 53 0.06 8.33 -10.62
N ASN A 54 -0.69 8.08 -11.70
CA ASN A 54 -0.19 7.46 -12.93
C ASN A 54 0.96 8.25 -13.55
N ARG A 55 0.91 9.60 -13.49
CA ARG A 55 2.03 10.43 -13.92
C ARG A 55 3.27 10.13 -13.08
N PHE A 56 3.15 10.09 -11.75
CA PHE A 56 4.31 9.80 -10.91
C PHE A 56 4.85 8.37 -11.12
N ILE A 57 3.97 7.38 -11.19
CA ILE A 57 4.32 5.97 -11.46
C ILE A 57 5.13 5.86 -12.75
N TYR A 58 4.67 6.50 -13.83
CA TYR A 58 5.37 6.50 -15.11
C TYR A 58 6.79 7.07 -15.01
N HIS A 59 6.98 8.17 -14.27
CA HIS A 59 8.31 8.77 -14.10
C HIS A 59 9.22 7.95 -13.18
N ALA A 60 8.66 7.27 -12.18
CA ALA A 60 9.44 6.56 -11.17
C ALA A 60 9.85 5.15 -11.61
N ILE A 61 8.93 4.38 -12.20
CA ILE A 61 9.14 2.95 -12.53
C ILE A 61 8.81 2.60 -13.98
N GLY A 62 8.44 3.59 -14.81
CA GLY A 62 8.30 3.42 -16.25
C GLY A 62 6.92 2.92 -16.72
N LYS A 63 6.89 2.48 -17.98
CA LYS A 63 5.69 1.99 -18.68
C LYS A 63 5.22 0.64 -18.12
N GLY A 64 3.93 0.34 -18.31
CA GLY A 64 3.32 -0.92 -17.85
C GLY A 64 2.86 -0.91 -16.40
N HIS A 65 2.93 0.24 -15.74
CA HIS A 65 2.48 0.44 -14.36
C HIS A 65 1.44 1.57 -14.28
N SER A 66 0.41 1.32 -13.48
CA SER A 66 -0.65 2.26 -13.15
C SER A 66 -1.09 2.07 -11.70
N ILE A 67 -1.83 3.03 -11.15
CA ILE A 67 -2.39 2.89 -9.81
C ILE A 67 -3.27 1.64 -9.72
N THR A 68 -4.05 1.32 -10.75
CA THR A 68 -4.83 0.08 -10.84
C THR A 68 -3.94 -1.16 -10.72
N SER A 69 -2.82 -1.23 -11.46
CA SER A 69 -1.90 -2.38 -11.38
C SER A 69 -1.22 -2.50 -10.00
N ILE A 70 -1.04 -1.39 -9.29
CA ILE A 70 -0.48 -1.35 -7.95
C ILE A 70 -1.49 -1.86 -6.94
N LEU A 71 -2.75 -1.41 -7.03
CA LEU A 71 -3.83 -1.91 -6.19
C LEU A 71 -4.06 -3.41 -6.42
N GLN A 72 -4.00 -3.87 -7.67
CA GLN A 72 -4.02 -5.31 -8.00
C GLN A 72 -2.84 -6.07 -7.38
N TYR A 73 -1.61 -5.52 -7.43
CA TYR A 73 -0.45 -6.12 -6.76
C TYR A 73 -0.67 -6.23 -5.24
N MET A 74 -1.28 -5.21 -4.62
CA MET A 74 -1.59 -5.16 -3.18
C MET A 74 -2.73 -6.10 -2.77
N SER A 75 -3.54 -6.57 -3.72
CA SER A 75 -4.54 -7.62 -3.47
C SER A 75 -3.97 -9.03 -3.57
N GLY A 76 -2.72 -9.20 -4.03
CA GLY A 76 -2.09 -10.50 -4.25
C GLY A 76 -1.05 -10.87 -3.20
N GLU A 77 -0.76 -12.17 -3.07
CA GLU A 77 0.18 -12.73 -2.08
C GLU A 77 1.56 -12.06 -2.06
N LYS A 78 2.03 -11.53 -3.21
CA LYS A 78 3.33 -10.86 -3.30
C LYS A 78 3.46 -9.64 -2.38
N VAL A 79 2.35 -8.99 -2.03
CA VAL A 79 2.35 -7.86 -1.09
C VAL A 79 2.84 -8.27 0.30
N ILE A 80 2.56 -9.50 0.72
CA ILE A 80 2.87 -10.03 2.05
C ILE A 80 4.38 -9.96 2.30
N LYS A 81 5.18 -10.33 1.29
CA LYS A 81 6.66 -10.25 1.37
C LYS A 81 7.17 -8.82 1.60
N VAL A 82 6.41 -7.81 1.18
CA VAL A 82 6.77 -6.40 1.40
C VAL A 82 6.33 -5.95 2.79
N VAL A 83 5.09 -6.22 3.19
CA VAL A 83 4.57 -5.78 4.50
C VAL A 83 5.11 -6.59 5.68
N ASP A 84 5.65 -7.79 5.44
CA ASP A 84 6.41 -8.56 6.44
C ASP A 84 7.90 -8.16 6.48
N SER A 85 8.38 -7.31 5.56
CA SER A 85 9.79 -6.90 5.53
C SER A 85 10.07 -5.86 6.62
N PRO A 86 10.95 -6.13 7.61
CA PRO A 86 11.33 -5.14 8.61
C PRO A 86 11.99 -3.90 7.99
N ARG A 87 12.65 -4.07 6.85
CA ARG A 87 13.28 -2.98 6.10
C ARG A 87 12.25 -2.04 5.50
N PHE A 88 11.20 -2.61 4.90
CA PHE A 88 10.08 -1.82 4.39
C PHE A 88 9.39 -1.08 5.52
N LEU A 89 8.99 -1.78 6.59
CA LEU A 89 8.23 -1.19 7.69
C LEU A 89 9.01 -0.05 8.37
N ARG A 90 10.32 -0.24 8.59
CA ARG A 90 11.18 0.82 9.14
C ARG A 90 11.23 2.03 8.20
N ALA A 91 11.59 1.82 6.94
CA ALA A 91 11.73 2.92 5.98
C ALA A 91 10.40 3.65 5.74
N PHE A 92 9.29 2.90 5.71
CA PHE A 92 7.95 3.46 5.56
C PHE A 92 7.56 4.30 6.77
N GLY A 93 7.79 3.81 8.00
CA GLY A 93 7.54 4.59 9.22
C GLY A 93 8.43 5.83 9.34
N GLU A 94 9.68 5.77 8.87
CA GLU A 94 10.63 6.90 8.90
C GLU A 94 10.29 7.99 7.88
N HIS A 95 9.89 7.62 6.66
CA HIS A 95 9.70 8.56 5.56
C HIS A 95 8.24 8.92 5.28
N CYS A 96 7.30 7.99 5.47
CA CYS A 96 5.89 8.14 5.17
C CYS A 96 5.03 8.24 6.44
N ASP A 97 5.47 9.05 7.41
CA ASP A 97 4.84 9.34 8.70
C ASP A 97 3.34 9.73 8.65
N GLY A 98 2.85 10.27 7.53
CA GLY A 98 1.43 10.56 7.32
C GLY A 98 0.53 9.32 7.21
N VAL A 99 1.10 8.12 7.11
CA VAL A 99 0.36 6.85 7.10
C VAL A 99 0.91 5.93 8.20
N PRO A 100 0.19 5.76 9.31
CA PRO A 100 0.63 4.91 10.41
C PRO A 100 0.88 3.45 9.98
N VAL A 101 1.95 2.82 10.46
CA VAL A 101 2.33 1.44 10.09
C VAL A 101 1.28 0.42 10.55
N ASP A 102 0.67 0.64 11.71
CA ASP A 102 -0.42 -0.16 12.27
C ASP A 102 -1.72 -0.08 11.45
N SER A 103 -1.87 0.94 10.60
CA SER A 103 -3.01 1.05 9.67
C SER A 103 -2.89 0.16 8.42
N ILE A 104 -1.72 -0.44 8.15
CA ILE A 104 -1.45 -1.24 6.94
C ILE A 104 -2.48 -2.37 6.76
N PRO A 105 -2.79 -3.22 7.78
CA PRO A 105 -3.80 -4.27 7.63
C PRO A 105 -5.18 -3.72 7.25
N PHE A 106 -5.58 -2.59 7.84
CA PHE A 106 -6.85 -1.93 7.51
C PHE A 106 -6.87 -1.44 6.05
N LEU A 107 -5.80 -0.78 5.59
CA LEU A 107 -5.72 -0.27 4.21
C LEU A 107 -5.70 -1.41 3.18
N LEU A 108 -5.02 -2.52 3.47
CA LEU A 108 -5.08 -3.71 2.62
C LEU A 108 -6.49 -4.31 2.61
N GLY A 109 -7.18 -4.34 3.76
CA GLY A 109 -8.58 -4.75 3.85
C GLY A 109 -9.52 -3.87 3.02
N LEU A 110 -9.35 -2.56 3.07
CA LEU A 110 -10.09 -1.60 2.24
C LEU A 110 -9.90 -1.90 0.74
N ASN A 111 -8.65 -2.11 0.31
CA ASN A 111 -8.33 -2.43 -1.08
C ASN A 111 -9.00 -3.75 -1.54
N LEU A 112 -9.00 -4.77 -0.68
CA LEU A 112 -9.68 -6.04 -0.97
C LEU A 112 -11.20 -5.88 -1.04
N GLY A 113 -11.81 -5.10 -0.13
CA GLY A 113 -13.25 -4.81 -0.14
C GLY A 113 -13.69 -4.16 -1.46
N VAL A 114 -12.96 -3.12 -1.89
CA VAL A 114 -13.22 -2.45 -3.18
C VAL A 114 -13.04 -3.41 -4.36
N ALA A 115 -12.02 -4.28 -4.33
CA ALA A 115 -11.82 -5.27 -5.38
C ALA A 115 -12.97 -6.28 -5.47
N LYS A 116 -13.55 -6.70 -4.33
CA LYS A 116 -14.76 -7.53 -4.30
C LYS A 116 -15.96 -6.81 -4.88
N ASP A 117 -16.20 -5.57 -4.47
CA ASP A 117 -17.36 -4.80 -4.96
C ASP A 117 -17.33 -4.60 -6.48
N LEU A 118 -16.13 -4.50 -7.06
CA LEU A 118 -15.93 -4.39 -8.51
C LEU A 118 -15.99 -5.74 -9.25
N SER A 119 -15.48 -6.83 -8.66
CA SER A 119 -15.33 -8.12 -9.34
C SER A 119 -16.44 -9.14 -9.05
N GLY A 120 -17.18 -8.96 -7.95
CA GLY A 120 -18.13 -9.94 -7.43
C GLY A 120 -17.50 -11.20 -6.84
N ILE A 121 -16.17 -11.29 -6.80
CA ILE A 121 -15.43 -12.46 -6.29
C ILE A 121 -15.18 -12.31 -4.79
N ASP A 122 -15.30 -13.42 -4.05
CA ASP A 122 -15.07 -13.43 -2.61
C ASP A 122 -13.62 -13.05 -2.25
N VAL A 123 -13.44 -12.39 -1.11
CA VAL A 123 -12.16 -11.78 -0.65
C VAL A 123 -11.18 -12.83 -0.11
N ARG A 124 -11.57 -14.12 -0.08
CA ARG A 124 -10.74 -15.19 0.45
C ARG A 124 -9.42 -15.29 -0.32
N GLY A 125 -8.32 -15.41 0.42
CA GLY A 125 -7.00 -15.58 -0.17
C GLY A 125 -5.88 -15.17 0.79
N PRO A 126 -4.62 -15.32 0.36
CA PRO A 126 -3.46 -15.17 1.24
C PRO A 126 -3.38 -13.83 1.98
N VAL A 127 -3.83 -12.74 1.33
CA VAL A 127 -3.83 -11.40 1.95
C VAL A 127 -4.92 -11.27 3.01
N ALA A 128 -6.12 -11.82 2.77
CA ALA A 128 -7.19 -11.83 3.77
C ALA A 128 -6.79 -12.65 5.01
N ASP A 129 -6.19 -13.83 4.79
CA ASP A 129 -5.67 -14.67 5.88
C ASP A 129 -4.55 -13.95 6.65
N TRP A 130 -3.69 -13.20 5.94
CA TRP A 130 -2.66 -12.38 6.57
C TRP A 130 -3.25 -11.27 7.43
N ILE A 131 -4.27 -10.55 6.95
CA ILE A 131 -4.96 -9.49 7.70
C ILE A 131 -5.57 -10.07 8.99
N GLU A 132 -6.25 -11.22 8.90
CA GLU A 132 -6.86 -11.86 10.07
C GLU A 132 -5.81 -12.27 11.11
N ARG A 133 -4.65 -12.80 10.67
CA ARG A 133 -3.54 -13.07 11.58
C ARG A 133 -3.03 -11.80 12.28
N GLN A 134 -2.91 -10.68 11.57
CA GLN A 134 -2.51 -9.41 12.19
C GLN A 134 -3.53 -8.92 13.22
N ARG A 135 -4.84 -9.15 12.98
CA ARG A 135 -5.90 -8.82 13.95
C ARG A 135 -5.73 -9.61 15.24
N ILE A 136 -5.59 -10.94 15.13
CA ILE A 136 -5.39 -11.84 16.27
C ILE A 136 -4.14 -11.43 17.07
N LEU A 137 -3.01 -11.21 16.39
CA LEU A 137 -1.77 -10.78 17.04
C LEU A 137 -1.89 -9.44 17.76
N ARG A 138 -2.73 -8.52 17.25
CA ARG A 138 -3.01 -7.24 17.91
C ARG A 138 -3.86 -7.45 19.18
N GLU A 139 -4.93 -8.23 19.07
CA GLU A 139 -5.82 -8.56 20.20
C GLU A 139 -5.07 -9.28 21.33
N GLU A 140 -4.15 -10.19 20.98
CA GLU A 140 -3.27 -10.86 21.95
C GLU A 140 -2.33 -9.89 22.68
N ARG A 141 -1.80 -8.89 21.97
CA ARG A 141 -0.93 -7.86 22.58
C ARG A 141 -1.71 -6.92 23.49
N GLU A 142 -2.92 -6.54 23.09
CA GLU A 142 -3.79 -5.65 23.86
C GLU A 142 -4.40 -6.35 25.09
N GLY A 143 -4.72 -7.65 24.99
CA GLY A 143 -5.24 -8.45 26.10
C GLY A 143 -4.18 -8.93 27.09
N ALA A 144 -2.89 -8.86 26.74
CA ALA A 144 -1.76 -9.20 27.59
C ALA A 144 -1.14 -8.00 28.34
N ALA A 145 -1.60 -6.78 28.04
CA ALA A 145 -1.17 -5.51 28.65
C ALA A 145 -2.10 -5.09 29.80
#